data_AF-A0A2P8G4B6-F1
#
_entry.id   AF-A0A2P8G4B6-F1
#
_cell.length_a   1.000
_cell.length_b   1.000
_cell.length_c   1.000
_cell.angle_alpha   90.00
_cell.angle_beta   90.00
_cell.angle_gamma   90.00
#
_symmetry.space_group_name_H-M   'P 1'
#
loop_
_entity.id
_entity.type
_entity.pdbx_description
1 polymer ?
#
loop_
_entity_poly.entity_id
_entity_poly.type
_entity_poly.pdbx_seq_one_letter_code
_entity_poly.pdbx_strand_id
1 'polypeptide(L)' 'METIIKGIYENGKVTLIGTPPVHSRTEVTVTFPEKVASPLKKRQAGALRGRIHMSDDFNEPLDDLKEYM' A
#
# COMPACT_ATOMS: atom_id res chain seq x y z
N MET A 1 -16.72 30.02 0.44
CA MET A 1 -16.82 28.57 0.15
C MET A 1 -15.58 28.16 -0.61
N GLU A 2 -14.84 27.17 -0.13
CA GLU A 2 -13.69 26.62 -0.84
C GLU A 2 -14.14 25.40 -1.64
N THR A 3 -13.79 25.33 -2.91
CA THR A 3 -14.11 24.18 -3.78
C THR A 3 -12.81 23.50 -4.17
N ILE A 4 -12.57 22.30 -3.66
CA ILE A 4 -11.37 21.52 -3.96
C ILE A 4 -11.70 20.55 -5.09
N ILE A 5 -11.11 20.78 -6.26
CA ILE A 5 -11.27 19.92 -7.43
C ILE A 5 -9.99 19.14 -7.64
N LYS A 6 -10.12 17.82 -7.82
CA LYS A 6 -8.98 16.96 -8.12
C LYS A 6 -8.58 17.16 -9.57
N GLY A 7 -7.29 17.28 -9.81
CA GLY A 7 -6.72 17.35 -11.15
C GLY A 7 -5.49 16.46 -11.26
N ILE A 8 -5.15 16.12 -12.49
CA ILE A 8 -3.93 15.41 -12.83
C ILE A 8 -2.94 16.44 -13.37
N TYR A 9 -1.70 16.42 -12.85
CA TYR A 9 -0.61 17.20 -13.40
C TYR A 9 0.31 16.29 -14.20
N GLU A 10 0.42 16.54 -15.50
CA GLU A 10 1.31 15.82 -16.41
C GLU A 10 2.02 16.81 -17.33
N ASN A 11 3.35 16.74 -17.43
CA ASN A 11 4.17 17.51 -18.36
C ASN A 11 3.91 19.04 -18.35
N GLY A 12 3.68 19.63 -17.17
CA GLY A 12 3.38 21.07 -17.06
C GLY A 12 1.93 21.45 -17.29
N LYS A 13 1.04 20.50 -17.62
CA LYS A 13 -0.39 20.73 -17.82
C LYS A 13 -1.20 20.16 -16.66
N VAL A 14 -2.03 21.01 -16.04
CA VAL A 14 -3.04 20.60 -15.05
C VAL A 14 -4.35 20.31 -15.78
N THR A 15 -4.81 19.07 -15.72
CA THR A 15 -6.11 18.65 -16.25
C THR A 15 -7.07 18.40 -15.09
N LEU A 16 -8.15 19.17 -15.01
CA LEU A 16 -9.15 19.02 -13.95
C LEU A 16 -10.06 17.81 -14.22
N ILE A 17 -10.32 17.01 -13.19
CA ILE A 17 -11.31 15.94 -13.22
C ILE A 17 -12.62 16.51 -12.69
N GLY A 18 -13.41 17.11 -13.57
CA GLY A 18 -14.71 17.70 -13.26
C GLY A 18 -14.80 19.17 -13.65
N THR A 19 -16.03 19.66 -13.76
CA THR A 19 -16.34 21.06 -14.10
C THR A 19 -16.47 21.89 -12.81
N PRO A 20 -15.60 22.88 -12.58
CA PRO A 20 -15.80 23.83 -11.51
C PRO A 20 -17.13 24.59 -11.69
N PRO A 21 -17.87 24.90 -10.61
CA PRO A 21 -19.03 25.79 -10.66
C PRO A 21 -18.59 27.26 -10.73
N VAL A 22 -17.58 27.57 -11.55
CA VAL A 22 -16.99 28.90 -11.65
C VAL A 22 -17.13 29.37 -13.10
N HIS A 23 -17.93 30.41 -13.31
CA HIS A 23 -18.31 30.89 -14.65
C HIS A 23 -17.53 32.13 -15.09
N SER A 24 -16.55 32.58 -14.31
CA SER A 24 -15.73 33.78 -14.57
C SER A 24 -14.23 33.50 -14.41
N ARG A 25 -13.39 34.40 -14.91
CA ARG A 25 -11.93 34.31 -14.78
C ARG A 25 -11.55 34.43 -13.30
N THR A 26 -11.03 33.35 -12.73
CA THR A 26 -10.67 33.29 -11.30
C THR A 26 -9.24 32.77 -11.15
N GLU A 27 -8.50 33.37 -10.23
CA GLU A 27 -7.16 32.91 -9.86
C GLU A 27 -7.27 31.65 -8.99
N VAL A 28 -6.46 30.64 -9.30
CA VAL A 28 -6.49 29.34 -8.61
C VAL A 28 -5.11 29.00 -8.08
N THR A 29 -5.02 28.64 -6.81
CA THR A 29 -3.79 28.12 -6.21
C THR A 29 -3.76 26.60 -6.34
N VAL A 30 -2.71 26.06 -6.98
CA VAL A 30 -2.52 24.62 -7.12
C VAL A 30 -1.58 24.13 -6.03
N THR A 31 -2.10 23.35 -5.09
CA THR A 31 -1.30 22.75 -4.01
C THR A 31 -0.92 21.32 -4.40
N PHE A 32 0.39 21.06 -4.49
CA PHE A 32 0.91 19.71 -4.68
C PHE A 32 1.16 19.08 -3.31
N PRO A 33 0.41 18.03 -2.91
CA PRO A 33 0.73 17.32 -1.69
C PRO A 33 2.05 16.59 -1.91
N GLU A 34 3.08 16.98 -1.16
CA GLU A 34 4.33 16.24 -1.09
C GLU A 34 4.03 14.87 -0.49
N LYS A 35 4.03 13.82 -1.32
CA LYS A 35 4.02 12.45 -0.82
C LYS A 35 5.40 12.19 -0.23
N VAL A 36 5.60 12.59 1.01
CA VAL A 36 6.73 12.13 1.81
C VAL A 36 6.56 10.62 1.87
N ALA A 37 7.37 9.89 1.11
CA ALA A 37 7.37 8.44 1.14
C ALA A 37 7.68 8.04 2.59
N SER A 38 6.67 7.53 3.31
CA SER A 38 6.89 7.09 4.67
C SER A 38 7.99 6.03 4.62
N PRO A 39 9.10 6.18 5.36
CA PRO A 39 10.17 5.20 5.31
C PRO A 39 9.58 3.83 5.62
N LEU A 40 9.83 2.85 4.74
CA LEU A 40 9.38 1.48 4.92
C LEU A 40 9.82 1.02 6.31
N LYS A 41 8.87 0.71 7.19
CA LYS A 41 9.19 0.18 8.53
C LYS A 41 10.04 -1.07 8.34
N LYS A 42 11.26 -1.06 8.86
CA LYS A 42 12.12 -2.25 8.92
C LYS A 42 11.37 -3.32 9.71
N ARG A 43 11.04 -4.43 9.05
CA ARG A 43 10.40 -5.58 9.72
C ARG A 43 11.45 -6.26 10.60
N GLN A 44 11.08 -6.59 11.84
CA GLN A 44 11.94 -7.35 12.73
C GLN A 44 11.94 -8.83 12.31
N ALA A 45 13.12 -9.36 11.97
CA ALA A 45 13.28 -10.79 11.74
C ALA A 45 12.94 -11.58 13.01
N GLY A 46 12.25 -12.71 12.87
CA GLY A 46 11.88 -13.55 14.01
C GLY A 46 10.71 -13.02 14.85
N ALA A 47 9.88 -12.10 14.33
CA ALA A 47 8.66 -11.65 15.02
C ALA A 47 7.67 -12.78 15.38
N LEU A 48 7.80 -13.94 14.71
CA LEU A 48 7.00 -15.14 14.96
C LEU A 48 7.76 -16.22 15.73
N ARG A 49 8.98 -15.94 16.22
CA ARG A 49 9.77 -16.89 17.00
C ARG A 49 8.98 -17.29 18.25
N GLY A 50 8.77 -18.59 18.43
CA GLY A 50 8.01 -19.15 19.56
C GLY A 50 6.49 -19.11 19.40
N ARG A 51 5.96 -18.60 18.27
CA ARG A 51 4.52 -18.67 17.95
C ARG A 51 4.16 -19.87 17.08
N ILE A 52 5.15 -20.50 16.47
CA ILE A 52 5.00 -21.70 15.65
C ILE A 52 5.82 -22.78 16.34
N HIS A 53 5.17 -23.90 16.65
CA HIS A 53 5.78 -25.08 17.22
C HIS A 53 5.61 -26.21 16.21
N MET A 54 6.72 -26.85 15.85
CA MET A 54 6.73 -28.07 15.05
C MET A 54 6.40 -29.22 15.99
N SER A 55 5.55 -30.15 15.56
CA SER A 55 5.23 -31.33 16.34
C SER A 55 6.49 -32.14 16.65
N ASP A 56 6.56 -32.71 17.85
CA ASP A 56 7.73 -33.48 18.31
C ASP A 56 7.97 -34.74 17.45
N ASP A 57 6.91 -35.25 16.83
CA ASP A 57 6.87 -36.43 15.96
C ASP A 57 7.10 -36.11 14.47
N PHE A 58 7.45 -34.88 14.10
CA PHE A 58 7.57 -34.48 12.68
C PHE A 58 8.50 -35.37 11.84
N ASN A 59 9.51 -35.95 12.47
CA ASN A 59 10.48 -36.83 11.81
C ASN A 59 10.12 -38.31 11.90
N GLU A 60 9.01 -38.67 12.54
CA GLU A 60 8.60 -40.07 12.64
C GLU A 60 8.13 -40.61 11.28
N PRO A 61 8.44 -41.88 10.94
CA PRO A 61 7.97 -42.48 9.70
C PRO A 61 6.45 -42.54 9.68
N LEU A 62 5.85 -42.08 8.58
CA LEU A 62 4.42 -42.24 8.39
C LEU A 62 4.09 -43.72 8.19
N ASP A 63 3.15 -44.24 8.98
CA ASP A 63 2.69 -45.63 8.91
C ASP A 63 2.23 -46.00 7.48
N ASP A 64 1.56 -45.06 6.80
CA ASP A 64 1.06 -45.22 5.43
C ASP A 64 2.18 -45.37 4.37
N LEU A 65 3.42 -44.98 4.70
CA LEU A 65 4.57 -45.08 3.80
C LEU A 65 5.44 -46.32 4.07
N LYS A 66 5.12 -47.12 5.10
CA LYS A 66 5.87 -48.33 5.44
C LYS A 66 5.81 -49.40 4.36
N GLU A 67 4.72 -49.45 3.58
CA GLU A 67 4.56 -50.41 2.48
C GLU A 67 5.43 -50.06 1.25
N TYR A 68 6.03 -48.87 1.24
CA TYR A 68 6.81 -48.34 0.11
C TYR A 68 8.31 -48.14 0.43
N MET A 69 8.75 -48.39 1.68
CA MET A 69 10.15 -48.38 2.10
C MET A 69 10.67 -49.80 2.31
#